data_AF-A0A954UJ38-F1
#
_entry.id   AF-A0A954UJ38-F1
#
_cell.length_a   1.000
_cell.length_b   1.000
_cell.length_c   1.000
_cell.angle_alpha   90.00
_cell.angle_beta   90.00
_cell.angle_gamma   90.00
#
_symmetry.space_group_name_H-M   'P 1'
#
loop_
_entity.id
_entity.type
_entity.pdbx_description
1 polymer ?
#
loop_
_entity_poly.entity_id
_entity_poly.type
_entity_poly.pdbx_seq_one_letter_code
_entity_poly.pdbx_strand_id
1 'polypeptide(L)' 'LSGPERQIILEVLESNGWNRNATADSLGINRTTLYKKMKRLGLEEPVGMRPIGFLP' A
#
# COMPACT_ATOMS: atom_id res chain seq x y z
N LEU A 1 0.74 20.60 2.85
CA LEU A 1 1.82 19.95 2.06
C LEU A 1 1.93 18.45 2.38
N SER A 2 0.82 17.70 2.42
CA SER A 2 0.82 16.30 2.88
C SER A 2 0.99 15.26 1.74
N GLY A 3 1.56 15.68 0.61
CA GLY A 3 1.63 14.89 -0.63
C GLY A 3 2.87 13.99 -0.87
N PRO A 4 4.08 14.27 -0.35
CA PRO A 4 5.27 13.56 -0.84
C PRO A 4 5.28 12.10 -0.39
N GLU A 5 4.83 11.79 0.82
CA GLU A 5 4.87 10.43 1.35
C GLU A 5 3.95 9.47 0.56
N ARG A 6 2.77 9.94 0.12
CA ARG A 6 1.88 9.18 -0.75
C ARG A 6 2.51 8.89 -2.09
N GLN A 7 3.10 9.91 -2.70
CA GLN A 7 3.67 9.80 -4.03
C GLN A 7 4.88 8.87 -4.05
N ILE A 8 5.76 8.96 -3.04
CA ILE A 8 6.92 8.07 -2.90
C ILE A 8 6.48 6.61 -2.75
N ILE A 9 5.50 6.34 -1.88
CA ILE A 9 5.02 4.97 -1.67
C ILE A 9 4.36 4.43 -2.94
N LEU A 10 3.57 5.23 -3.65
CA LEU A 10 2.94 4.84 -4.90
C LEU A 10 3.98 4.54 -5.99
N GLU A 11 4.97 5.43 -6.17
CA GLU A 11 6.03 5.25 -7.18
C GLU A 11 6.85 3.98 -6.92
N VAL A 12 7.21 3.73 -5.67
CA VAL A 12 7.95 2.52 -5.29
C VAL A 12 7.07 1.27 -5.43
N LEU A 13 5.78 1.35 -5.07
CA LEU A 13 4.83 0.26 -5.30
C LEU A 13 4.73 -0.08 -6.79
N GLU A 14 4.54 0.92 -7.65
CA GLU A 14 4.44 0.71 -9.10
C GLU A 14 5.74 0.16 -9.69
N SER A 15 6.89 0.71 -9.28
CA SER A 15 8.21 0.23 -9.70
C SER A 15 8.48 -1.22 -9.27
N ASN A 16 7.94 -1.63 -8.11
CA ASN A 16 8.04 -3.00 -7.60
C ASN A 16 6.85 -3.90 -8.01
N GLY A 17 5.97 -3.45 -8.92
CA GLY A 17 4.82 -4.23 -9.38
C GLY A 17 3.83 -4.59 -8.27
N TRP A 18 3.56 -3.65 -7.36
CA TRP A 18 2.74 -3.80 -6.16
C TRP A 18 3.24 -4.84 -5.16
N ASN A 19 4.50 -5.27 -5.28
CA ASN A 19 5.11 -6.18 -4.31
C ASN A 19 5.40 -5.45 -2.99
N ARG A 20 4.51 -5.63 -2.01
CA ARG A 20 4.57 -4.99 -0.69
C ARG A 20 5.84 -5.34 0.09
N ASN A 21 6.41 -6.52 -0.11
CA ASN A 21 7.66 -6.90 0.56
C ASN A 21 8.85 -6.13 -0.05
N ALA A 22 8.98 -6.16 -1.38
CA ALA A 22 10.06 -5.45 -2.08
C ALA A 22 9.96 -3.92 -1.93
N THR A 23 8.73 -3.40 -1.88
CA THR A 23 8.46 -1.98 -1.59
C THR A 23 8.88 -1.61 -0.17
N ALA A 24 8.54 -2.44 0.82
CA ALA A 24 8.93 -2.19 2.21
C ALA A 24 10.46 -2.24 2.38
N ASP A 25 11.11 -3.19 1.72
CA ASP A 25 12.57 -3.32 1.68
C ASP A 25 13.24 -2.11 1.02
N SER A 26 12.73 -1.69 -0.15
CA SER A 26 13.21 -0.50 -0.88
C SER A 26 13.05 0.80 -0.08
N LEU A 27 11.96 0.92 0.69
CA LEU A 27 11.72 2.05 1.57
C LEU A 27 12.47 1.93 2.92
N GLY A 28 13.13 0.79 3.20
CA GLY A 28 13.80 0.53 4.47
C GLY A 28 12.85 0.47 5.67
N ILE A 29 11.58 0.13 5.46
CA ILE A 29 10.56 0.06 6.50
C ILE A 29 10.03 -1.36 6.69
N ASN A 30 9.47 -1.65 7.86
CA ASN A 30 8.79 -2.93 8.06
C ASN A 30 7.52 -3.01 7.19
N ARG A 31 7.22 -4.19 6.65
CA ARG A 31 5.96 -4.48 5.93
C ARG A 31 4.70 -4.03 6.69
N THR A 32 4.68 -4.15 8.03
CA THR A 32 3.54 -3.69 8.85
C THR A 32 3.42 -2.17 8.86
N THR A 33 4.54 -1.45 8.80
CA THR A 33 4.56 0.02 8.67
C THR A 33 4.05 0.45 7.31
N LEU A 34 4.50 -0.24 6.24
CA LEU A 34 4.01 0.00 4.88
C LEU A 34 2.48 -0.17 4.83
N TYR A 35 1.95 -1.25 5.39
CA TYR A 35 0.50 -1.49 5.47
C TYR A 35 -0.26 -0.36 6.17
N LYS A 36 0.23 0.11 7.32
CA LYS A 36 -0.40 1.23 8.06
C LYS A 36 -0.37 2.51 7.23
N LYS A 37 0.73 2.79 6.53
CA LYS A 37 0.86 3.96 5.65
C LYS A 37 -0.08 3.83 4.46
N MET A 38 -0.10 2.69 3.77
CA MET A 38 -1.03 2.40 2.68
C MET A 38 -2.48 2.61 3.09
N LYS A 39 -2.89 2.06 4.23
CA LYS A 39 -4.26 2.24 4.76
C LYS A 39 -4.58 3.69 5.14
N ARG A 40 -3.64 4.42 5.75
CA ARG A 40 -3.82 5.85 6.07
C ARG A 40 -3.88 6.74 4.81
N LEU A 41 -3.19 6.33 3.75
CA LEU A 41 -3.06 7.07 2.49
C LEU A 41 -4.08 6.63 1.43
N GLY A 42 -4.87 5.58 1.70
CA GLY A 42 -5.78 4.96 0.73
C GLY A 42 -5.08 4.29 -0.44
N LEU A 43 -3.81 3.87 -0.27
CA LEU A 43 -3.02 3.15 -1.27
C LEU A 43 -3.16 1.63 -1.09
N GLU A 44 -4.37 1.15 -0.87
CA GLU A 44 -4.62 -0.27 -0.78
C GLU A 44 -4.63 -0.85 -2.20
N GLU A 45 -3.91 -1.95 -2.40
CA GLU A 45 -3.95 -2.69 -3.66
C GLU A 45 -5.43 -2.90 -4.03
N PRO A 46 -5.82 -2.75 -5.31
CA PRO A 46 -7.17 -3.07 -5.73
C PRO A 46 -7.36 -4.58 -5.56
N VAL A 47 -7.64 -4.98 -4.32
CA VAL A 47 -8.23 -6.27 -3.98
C VAL A 47 -9.52 -6.27 -4.77
N GLY A 48 -9.46 -6.91 -5.93
CA GLY A 48 -10.62 -7.18 -6.74
C GLY A 48 -11.70 -7.72 -5.83
N MET A 49 -12.73 -6.90 -5.64
CA MET A 49 -14.10 -7.35 -5.57
C MET A 49 -14.30 -8.61 -4.71
N ARG A 50 -14.03 -8.52 -3.41
CA ARG A 50 -14.83 -9.31 -2.47
C ARG A 50 -16.04 -8.46 -2.11
N PRO A 51 -17.27 -8.79 -2.54
CA PRO A 51 -18.43 -8.20 -1.92
C PRO A 51 -18.28 -8.48 -0.43
N ILE A 52 -18.29 -7.43 0.39
CA ILE A 52 -18.56 -7.56 1.82
C ILE A 52 -20.04 -7.93 1.93
N GLY A 53 -20.34 -9.16 1.52
CA GLY A 53 -21.56 -9.86 1.85
C GLY A 53 -21.35 -10.43 3.24
N PHE A 54 -21.59 -9.60 4.24
CA PHE A 54 -22.16 -10.11 5.48
C PHE A 54 -23.56 -10.63 5.11
N LEU A 55 -23.69 -11.93 4.87
CA LEU A 55 -24.92 -12.69 5.07
C LEU A 55 -24.50 -13.96 5.81
N PRO A 56 -24.93 -14.13 7.06
CA PRO A 56 -26.23 -14.76 7.32
C PRO A 56 -27.33 -13.78 7.75
#